data_AF-A0A3D5JR56-F1
#
_entry.id   AF-A0A3D5JR56-F1
#
_cell.length_a   1.000
_cell.length_b   1.000
_cell.length_c   1.000
_cell.angle_alpha   90.00
_cell.angle_beta   90.00
_cell.angle_gamma   90.00
#
_symmetry.space_group_name_H-M   'P 1'
#
loop_
_entity.id
_entity.type
_entity.pdbx_description
1 polymer ?
#
loop_
_entity_poly.entity_id
_entity_poly.type
_entity_poly.pdbx_seq_one_letter_code
_entity_poly.pdbx_strand_id
1 'polypeptide(L)' 'QGDDGVHFEATVVCDAFAGKLPLARHRMVYATLGDLMGGAIHALALKTVTPAEAG' A
#
# COMPACT_ATOMS: atom_id res chain seq x y z
N GLN A 1 -7.58 -14.95 -2.73
CA GLN A 1 -8.30 -15.94 -1.92
C GLN A 1 -7.28 -16.81 -1.20
N GLY A 2 -7.24 -16.76 0.14
CA GLY A 2 -6.39 -17.60 0.99
C GLY A 2 -6.88 -17.62 2.43
N ASP A 3 -7.73 -18.61 2.76
CA ASP A 3 -7.95 -19.22 4.10
C ASP A 3 -7.77 -18.29 5.33
N ASP A 4 -8.47 -17.18 5.57
CA ASP A 4 -9.89 -16.81 5.63
C ASP A 4 -10.11 -15.59 4.73
N GLY A 5 -10.19 -15.88 3.43
CA GLY A 5 -9.15 -15.39 2.53
C GLY A 5 -9.39 -14.13 1.74
N VAL A 6 -9.64 -13.02 2.41
CA VAL A 6 -9.72 -11.71 1.75
C VAL A 6 -8.33 -11.09 1.66
N HIS A 7 -7.60 -11.45 0.61
CA HIS A 7 -6.42 -10.70 0.19
C HIS A 7 -6.92 -9.36 -0.34
N PHE A 8 -6.65 -8.31 0.41
CA PHE A 8 -6.99 -6.97 -0.02
C PHE A 8 -5.82 -6.39 -0.80
N GLU A 9 -6.14 -5.87 -1.98
CA GLU A 9 -5.20 -5.13 -2.80
C GLU A 9 -5.58 -3.65 -2.72
N ALA A 10 -4.67 -2.83 -2.21
CA ALA A 10 -4.87 -1.39 -2.10
C ALA A 10 -3.89 -0.67 -3.01
N THR A 11 -4.41 0.01 -4.04
CA THR A 11 -3.60 0.87 -4.90
C THR A 11 -3.63 2.29 -4.38
N VAL A 12 -2.47 2.81 -4.01
CA VAL A 12 -2.30 4.18 -3.52
C VAL A 12 -1.58 4.96 -4.60
N VAL A 13 -2.26 5.97 -5.15
CA VAL A 13 -1.72 6.88 -6.17
C VAL A 13 -1.28 8.17 -5.48
N CYS A 14 0.01 8.50 -5.54
CA CYS A 14 0.51 9.75 -4.96
C CYS A 14 1.78 10.26 -5.66
N ASP A 15 1.83 11.57 -5.93
CA ASP A 15 3.01 12.25 -6.47
C ASP A 15 4.23 12.15 -5.53
N ALA A 16 3.99 12.03 -4.22
CA ALA A 16 5.06 11.90 -3.23
C ALA A 16 5.89 10.62 -3.42
N PHE A 17 5.41 9.63 -4.18
CA PHE A 17 6.18 8.43 -4.50
C PHE A 17 7.17 8.63 -5.65
N ALA A 18 7.03 9.71 -6.44
CA ALA A 18 7.93 10.02 -7.54
C ALA A 18 9.36 10.21 -7.03
N GLY A 19 10.31 9.51 -7.67
CA GLY A 19 11.72 9.56 -7.28
C GLY A 19 12.08 8.89 -5.95
N LYS A 20 11.13 8.29 -5.22
CA LYS A 20 11.41 7.57 -3.96
C LYS A 20 11.59 6.08 -4.20
N LEU A 21 12.47 5.48 -3.39
CA LEU A 21 12.72 4.04 -3.37
C LEU A 21 11.48 3.25 -2.91
N PRO A 22 11.28 2.00 -3.37
CA PRO A 22 10.15 1.16 -2.97
C PRO A 22 9.97 1.05 -1.46
N LEU A 23 11.08 0.86 -0.73
CA LEU A 23 11.08 0.78 0.74
C LEU A 23 10.59 2.07 1.40
N ALA A 24 10.97 3.24 0.87
CA ALA A 24 10.54 4.53 1.39
C ALA A 24 9.05 4.77 1.12
N ARG A 25 8.56 4.37 -0.07
CA ARG A 25 7.13 4.41 -0.41
C ARG A 25 6.32 3.55 0.56
N HIS A 26 6.75 2.30 0.77
CA HIS A 26 6.12 1.40 1.72
C HIS A 26 6.09 2.01 3.11
N ARG A 27 7.23 2.48 3.64
CA ARG A 27 7.29 3.11 4.97
C ARG A 27 6.35 4.30 5.11
N MET A 28 6.27 5.17 4.11
CA MET A 28 5.33 6.29 4.14
C MET A 28 3.89 5.79 4.20
N VAL A 29 3.53 4.83 3.36
CA VAL A 29 2.15 4.33 3.33
C VAL A 29 1.79 3.52 4.57
N TYR A 30 2.72 2.71 5.11
CA TYR A 30 2.55 2.06 6.41
C TYR A 30 2.43 3.07 7.55
N ALA A 31 3.17 4.19 7.51
CA ALA A 31 3.04 5.25 8.50
C ALA A 31 1.66 5.95 8.42
N THR A 32 1.13 6.17 7.22
CA THR A 32 -0.20 6.76 7.01
C THR A 32 -1.33 5.77 7.32
N LEU A 33 -1.15 4.48 7.01
CA LEU A 33 -2.11 3.39 7.27
C LEU A 33 -2.01 2.82 8.69
N GLY A 34 -1.06 3.27 9.51
CA GLY A 34 -0.63 2.60 10.74
C GLY A 34 -1.75 2.18 11.70
N ASP A 35 -2.81 2.97 11.82
CA ASP A 35 -3.97 2.67 12.69
C ASP A 35 -5.01 1.74 12.01
N LEU A 36 -5.08 1.76 10.67
CA LEU A 36 -6.01 0.94 9.86
C LEU A 36 -5.52 -0.51 9.69
N MET A 37 -4.24 -0.77 9.91
CA MET A 37 -3.64 -2.12 9.85
C MET A 37 -3.75 -2.93 11.16
N GLY A 38 -4.48 -2.42 12.15
CA GLY A 38 -4.45 -2.92 13.53
C GLY A 38 -5.25 -4.18 13.87
N GLY A 39 -5.76 -5.00 12.93
CA GLY A 39 -6.44 -6.21 13.41
C GLY A 39 -6.96 -7.29 12.47
N ALA A 40 -7.17 -7.05 11.16
CA ALA A 40 -7.86 -8.03 10.32
C ALA A 40 -7.11 -8.49 9.07
N ILE A 41 -6.08 -7.76 8.62
CA ILE A 41 -5.49 -8.02 7.30
C ILE A 41 -4.17 -8.79 7.44
N HIS A 42 -4.25 -10.11 7.32
CA HIS A 42 -3.10 -11.02 7.38
C HIS A 42 -2.15 -10.87 6.18
N ALA A 43 -2.65 -10.36 5.04
CA ALA A 43 -1.84 -10.04 3.86
C ALA A 43 -2.50 -8.93 3.02
N LEU A 44 -2.09 -7.67 3.22
CA LEU A 44 -2.47 -6.54 2.35
C LEU A 44 -1.41 -6.39 1.26
N ALA A 45 -1.80 -6.55 0.01
CA ALA A 45 -0.95 -6.20 -1.12
C ALA A 45 -1.12 -4.70 -1.40
N LEU A 46 -0.16 -3.90 -0.95
CA LEU A 46 -0.14 -2.47 -1.16
C LEU A 46 0.62 -2.14 -2.44
N LYS A 47 -0.04 -1.52 -3.41
CA LYS A 47 0.58 -1.04 -4.64
C LYS A 47 0.74 0.47 -4.57
N THR A 48 1.97 0.95 -4.40
CA THR A 48 2.28 2.38 -4.39
C THR A 48 2.72 2.83 -5.78
N VAL A 49 1.89 3.62 -6.47
CA VAL A 49 2.16 4.11 -7.82
C VAL A 49 2.12 5.63 -7.86
N THR A 50 2.90 6.21 -8.76
CA THR A 50 2.77 7.64 -9.05
C THR A 50 1.56 7.90 -9.94
N PRO A 51 0.98 9.10 -9.95
CA PRO A 51 -0.10 9.44 -10.89
C PRO A 51 0.33 9.30 -12.35
N ALA A 52 1.62 9.47 -12.65
CA ALA A 52 2.18 9.19 -13.97
C ALA A 52 2.20 7.70 -14.35
N GLU A 53 2.23 6.78 -13.37
CA GLU A 53 2.17 5.33 -13.59
C GLU A 53 0.72 4.78 -13.56
N ALA A 54 -0.23 5.55 -13.05
CA ALA A 54 -1.64 5.18 -12.97
C ALA A 54 -2.45 5.62 -14.21
N GLY A 55 -1.90 6.54 -15.02
CA GLY A 55 -2.50 7.09 -16.23
C GLY A 55 -2.22 6.29 -17.50
#